data_AF-A0A382PTU6-F1
#
_entry.id   AF-A0A382PTU6-F1
#
_cell.length_a   1.000
_cell.length_b   1.000
_cell.length_c   1.000
_cell.angle_alpha   90.00
_cell.angle_beta   90.00
_cell.angle_gamma   90.00
#
_symmetry.space_group_name_H-M   'P 1'
#
loop_
_entity.id
_entity.type
_entity.pdbx_description
1 polymer ?
#
loop_
_entity_poly.entity_id
_entity_poly.type
_entity_poly.pdbx_seq_one_letter_code
_entity_poly.pdbx_strand_id
1 'polypeptide(L)'
;EQLRASLGPGREVMRWMTVSVRKSPAKIVFAEGHNDRIIQAAAQMAEDGICEPILLGRPPRVREKAKLLGLDLKGIEIVHAAACTERRYEFAETLFERRARRGLTLAEAQWNLYKPVYFAASMLAAGEADAMVAGIEANYAEILRPTLQVIGKADGVSKVSGLYMLAFPGRELLLFADTTVNIDPGPETLRDIALQTATFARYIGIQPRVAMVSFSNFSSNSHEESRQMAAAVELVREADPELEIDGEMQADTAIDAIKLREVYPFTRLTGPANILVFSRLSAANVAYKLLDRLGGADVIGPVLLGMAKPVHILQRGCSVQDIINLSTVAAVDSQARNNQ
;
A
#
# COMPACT_ATOMS: atom_id res chain seq x y z
N GLU A 1 19.28 -0.25 25.57
CA GLU A 1 19.67 0.71 24.51
C GLU A 1 20.60 0.13 23.44
N GLN A 2 21.47 -0.85 23.74
CA GLN A 2 22.32 -1.48 22.70
C GLN A 2 21.57 -2.27 21.61
N LEU A 3 20.38 -2.81 21.91
CA LEU A 3 19.48 -3.40 20.89
C LEU A 3 18.83 -2.35 19.96
N ARG A 4 18.81 -1.07 20.33
CA ARG A 4 18.25 0.01 19.50
C ARG A 4 19.17 0.33 18.31
N ALA A 5 20.48 0.33 18.52
CA ALA A 5 21.46 0.69 17.49
C ALA A 5 21.67 -0.37 16.39
N SER A 6 21.19 -1.61 16.57
CA SER A 6 21.49 -2.73 15.67
C SER A 6 20.50 -2.92 14.51
N LEU A 7 19.33 -2.28 14.54
CA LEU A 7 18.24 -2.58 13.58
C LEU A 7 18.23 -1.64 12.37
N GLY A 8 18.89 -0.49 12.44
CA GLY A 8 18.90 0.53 11.38
C GLY A 8 17.62 1.39 11.36
N PRO A 9 17.71 2.66 10.92
CA PRO A 9 16.58 3.61 10.98
C PRO A 9 15.29 3.13 10.29
N GLY A 10 15.38 2.43 9.16
CA GLY A 10 14.19 1.91 8.46
C GLY A 10 13.38 0.87 9.27
N ARG A 11 14.05 0.02 10.06
CA ARG A 11 13.36 -0.96 10.92
C ARG A 11 12.73 -0.31 12.16
N GLU A 12 13.23 0.85 12.59
CA GLU A 12 12.63 1.61 13.68
C GLU A 12 11.25 2.16 13.30
N VAL A 13 11.06 2.57 12.04
CA VAL A 13 9.75 3.00 11.52
C VAL A 13 8.73 1.88 11.63
N MET A 14 9.07 0.66 11.21
CA MET A 14 8.18 -0.50 11.33
C MET A 14 7.80 -0.78 12.78
N ARG A 15 8.79 -0.77 13.68
CA ARG A 15 8.55 -0.97 15.10
C ARG A 15 7.64 0.12 15.69
N TRP A 16 7.88 1.38 15.32
CA TRP A 16 7.03 2.50 15.73
C TRP A 16 5.59 2.29 15.26
N MET A 17 5.38 1.91 14.00
CA MET A 17 4.05 1.59 13.47
C MET A 17 3.36 0.50 14.29
N THR A 18 4.03 -0.62 14.56
CA THR A 18 3.50 -1.72 15.40
C THR A 18 3.12 -1.25 16.81
N VAL A 19 3.92 -0.39 17.43
CA VAL A 19 3.62 0.17 18.76
C VAL A 19 2.46 1.16 18.70
N SER A 20 2.36 1.95 17.63
CA SER A 20 1.29 2.94 17.44
C SER A 20 -0.07 2.26 17.29
N VAL A 21 -0.17 1.23 16.44
CA VAL A 21 -1.45 0.57 16.15
C VAL A 21 -2.06 -0.11 17.38
N ARG A 22 -1.23 -0.61 18.29
CA ARG A 22 -1.65 -1.24 19.56
C ARG A 22 -2.45 -0.33 20.49
N LYS A 23 -2.33 1.00 20.35
CA LYS A 23 -3.07 1.96 21.19
C LYS A 23 -4.56 2.02 20.82
N SER A 24 -4.88 1.75 19.56
CA SER A 24 -6.25 1.73 19.04
C SER A 24 -6.31 0.72 17.89
N PRO A 25 -6.35 -0.59 18.20
CA PRO A 25 -6.30 -1.63 17.18
C PRO A 25 -7.45 -1.49 16.18
N ALA A 26 -7.12 -1.47 14.89
CA ALA A 26 -8.10 -1.35 13.81
C ALA A 26 -8.75 -2.71 13.51
N LYS A 27 -10.02 -2.72 13.09
CA LYS A 27 -10.69 -3.90 12.54
C LYS A 27 -10.25 -4.15 11.11
N ILE A 28 -9.53 -5.25 10.86
CA ILE A 28 -9.00 -5.58 9.54
C ILE A 28 -9.71 -6.79 8.96
N VAL A 29 -10.38 -6.61 7.83
CA VAL A 29 -11.04 -7.71 7.10
C VAL A 29 -10.09 -8.37 6.11
N PHE A 30 -9.99 -9.70 6.19
CA PHE A 30 -9.23 -10.56 5.29
C PHE A 30 -10.16 -11.35 4.38
N ALA A 31 -10.08 -11.11 3.07
CA ALA A 31 -10.97 -11.77 2.10
C ALA A 31 -10.69 -13.27 1.96
N GLU A 32 -9.44 -13.70 2.07
CA GLU A 32 -9.02 -15.10 1.98
C GLU A 32 -8.87 -15.76 3.37
N GLY A 33 -9.87 -15.61 4.25
CA GLY A 33 -9.82 -16.10 5.64
C GLY A 33 -9.74 -17.63 5.83
N HIS A 34 -9.68 -18.39 4.75
CA HIS A 34 -9.47 -19.84 4.74
C HIS A 34 -8.03 -20.24 4.39
N ASN A 35 -7.16 -19.28 4.08
CA ASN A 35 -5.76 -19.52 3.77
C ASN A 35 -4.95 -19.69 5.06
N ASP A 36 -4.05 -20.68 5.09
CA ASP A 36 -3.31 -21.04 6.32
C ASP A 36 -2.42 -19.90 6.81
N ARG A 37 -1.80 -19.12 5.90
CA ARG A 37 -0.93 -18.00 6.26
C ARG A 37 -1.72 -16.81 6.78
N ILE A 38 -2.92 -16.57 6.22
CA ILE A 38 -3.84 -15.54 6.72
C ILE A 38 -4.33 -15.91 8.12
N ILE A 39 -4.68 -17.18 8.36
CA ILE A 39 -5.11 -17.67 9.68
C ILE A 39 -3.96 -17.51 10.70
N GLN A 40 -2.73 -17.89 10.34
CA GLN A 40 -1.54 -17.70 11.18
C GLN A 40 -1.29 -16.23 11.51
N ALA A 41 -1.29 -15.36 10.49
CA ALA A 41 -1.08 -13.93 10.67
C ALA A 41 -2.17 -13.31 11.55
N ALA A 42 -3.44 -13.64 11.31
CA ALA A 42 -4.56 -13.13 12.09
C ALA A 42 -4.48 -13.56 13.57
N ALA A 43 -4.17 -14.83 13.84
CA ALA A 43 -3.96 -15.33 15.20
C ALA A 43 -2.84 -14.55 15.91
N GLN A 44 -1.68 -14.42 15.26
CA GLN A 44 -0.54 -13.67 15.81
C GLN A 44 -0.88 -12.20 16.05
N MET A 45 -1.52 -11.53 15.09
CA MET A 45 -1.87 -10.10 15.22
C MET A 45 -2.91 -9.85 16.30
N ALA A 46 -3.87 -10.75 16.49
CA ALA A 46 -4.83 -10.67 17.58
C ALA A 46 -4.16 -10.84 18.94
N GLU A 47 -3.27 -11.84 19.07
CA GLU A 47 -2.51 -12.09 20.30
C GLU A 47 -1.58 -10.92 20.65
N ASP A 48 -0.91 -10.35 19.63
CA ASP A 48 -0.01 -9.21 19.77
C ASP A 48 -0.73 -7.85 19.92
N GLY A 49 -2.06 -7.83 19.85
CA GLY A 49 -2.88 -6.62 19.90
C GLY A 49 -2.64 -5.64 18.75
N ILE A 50 -2.16 -6.12 17.59
CA ILE A 50 -1.86 -5.30 16.41
C ILE A 50 -3.16 -4.82 15.74
N CYS A 51 -4.16 -5.70 15.63
CA CYS A 51 -5.45 -5.42 15.02
C CYS A 51 -6.54 -6.33 15.60
N GLU A 52 -7.79 -6.07 15.24
CA GLU A 52 -8.94 -6.94 15.43
C GLU A 52 -9.27 -7.65 14.10
N PRO A 53 -8.80 -8.90 13.86
CA PRO A 53 -8.96 -9.53 12.56
C PRO A 53 -10.38 -10.05 12.33
N ILE A 54 -10.88 -9.86 11.11
CA ILE A 54 -12.12 -10.46 10.59
C ILE A 54 -11.76 -11.37 9.42
N LEU A 55 -12.03 -12.66 9.56
CA LEU A 55 -11.74 -13.67 8.52
C LEU A 55 -12.99 -13.98 7.70
N LEU A 56 -12.96 -13.72 6.39
CA LEU A 56 -14.01 -14.18 5.50
C LEU A 56 -13.81 -15.64 5.11
N GLY A 57 -14.78 -16.49 5.44
CA GLY A 57 -14.72 -17.91 5.14
C GLY A 57 -15.87 -18.70 5.76
N ARG A 58 -15.94 -20.00 5.44
CA ARG A 58 -16.88 -20.93 6.08
C ARG A 58 -16.39 -21.27 7.49
N PRO A 59 -17.14 -20.97 8.57
CA PRO A 59 -16.65 -21.12 9.94
C PRO A 59 -16.13 -22.52 10.27
N PRO A 60 -16.80 -23.62 9.88
CA PRO A 60 -16.27 -24.97 10.13
C PRO A 60 -14.89 -25.18 9.49
N ARG A 61 -14.71 -24.73 8.25
CA ARG A 61 -13.45 -24.89 7.49
C ARG A 61 -12.31 -24.04 8.07
N VAL A 62 -12.61 -22.80 8.46
CA VAL A 62 -11.60 -21.91 9.07
C VAL A 62 -11.15 -22.46 10.43
N ARG A 63 -12.10 -22.91 11.28
CA ARG A 63 -11.81 -23.50 12.59
C ARG A 63 -11.05 -24.83 12.49
N GLU A 64 -11.40 -25.68 11.53
CA GLU A 64 -10.68 -26.93 11.25
C GLU A 64 -9.21 -26.66 10.89
N LYS A 65 -8.96 -25.72 9.97
CA LYS A 65 -7.60 -25.31 9.60
C LYS A 65 -6.83 -24.75 10.78
N ALA A 66 -7.43 -23.85 11.57
CA ALA A 66 -6.79 -23.31 12.76
C ALA A 66 -6.37 -24.41 13.75
N LYS A 67 -7.25 -25.40 13.97
CA LYS A 67 -6.93 -26.56 14.82
C LYS A 67 -5.74 -27.37 14.29
N LEU A 68 -5.68 -27.62 12.98
CA LEU A 68 -4.54 -28.31 12.35
C LEU A 68 -3.23 -27.53 12.48
N LEU A 69 -3.31 -26.20 12.50
CA LEU A 69 -2.17 -25.30 12.69
C LEU A 69 -1.81 -25.12 14.18
N GLY A 70 -2.58 -25.69 15.11
CA GLY A 70 -2.38 -25.52 16.55
C GLY A 70 -2.73 -24.13 17.08
N LEU A 71 -3.60 -23.40 16.38
CA LEU A 71 -3.96 -22.00 16.69
C LEU A 71 -5.34 -21.91 17.33
N ASP A 72 -5.48 -21.02 18.31
CA ASP A 72 -6.79 -20.58 18.81
C ASP A 72 -7.23 -19.31 18.07
N LEU A 73 -8.51 -19.25 17.70
CA LEU A 73 -9.13 -18.09 17.03
C LEU A 73 -9.98 -17.27 17.98
N LYS A 74 -9.67 -17.32 19.28
CA LYS A 74 -10.37 -16.52 20.30
C LYS A 74 -10.24 -15.03 19.99
N GLY A 75 -11.36 -14.32 19.98
CA GLY A 75 -11.41 -12.89 19.66
C GLY A 75 -11.35 -12.56 18.17
N ILE A 76 -11.25 -13.55 17.29
CA ILE A 76 -11.24 -13.36 15.83
C ILE A 76 -12.64 -13.63 15.28
N GLU A 77 -13.20 -12.63 14.60
CA GLU A 77 -14.50 -12.77 13.95
C GLU A 77 -14.36 -13.60 12.67
N ILE A 78 -15.30 -14.53 12.43
CA ILE A 78 -15.35 -15.32 11.20
C ILE A 78 -16.69 -15.11 10.53
N VAL A 79 -16.68 -14.52 9.33
CA VAL A 79 -17.89 -14.17 8.59
C VAL A 79 -18.00 -14.99 7.31
N HIS A 80 -19.15 -15.61 7.10
CA HIS A 80 -19.45 -16.34 5.86
C HIS A 80 -20.36 -15.51 4.97
N ALA A 81 -19.79 -14.80 4.00
CA ALA A 81 -20.51 -13.92 3.08
C ALA A 81 -21.79 -14.57 2.51
N ALA A 82 -21.73 -15.83 2.07
CA ALA A 82 -22.87 -16.53 1.49
C ALA A 82 -24.03 -16.78 2.49
N ALA A 83 -23.75 -16.82 3.80
CA ALA A 83 -24.79 -16.95 4.83
C ALA A 83 -25.37 -15.58 5.27
N CYS A 84 -24.74 -14.46 4.92
CA CYS A 84 -25.15 -13.12 5.32
C CYS A 84 -26.11 -12.49 4.30
N THR A 85 -27.30 -13.07 4.10
CA THR A 85 -28.22 -12.67 3.03
C THR A 85 -28.64 -11.20 3.10
N GLU A 86 -29.02 -10.69 4.27
CA GLU A 86 -29.45 -9.29 4.45
C GLU A 86 -28.32 -8.31 4.10
N ARG A 87 -27.15 -8.44 4.75
CA ARG A 87 -25.94 -7.65 4.43
C ARG A 87 -25.56 -7.74 2.95
N ARG A 88 -25.64 -8.92 2.32
CA ARG A 88 -25.35 -9.05 0.89
C ARG A 88 -26.29 -8.24 0.01
N TYR A 89 -27.57 -8.16 0.36
CA TYR A 89 -28.52 -7.35 -0.41
C TYR A 89 -28.31 -5.85 -0.20
N GLU A 90 -28.11 -5.41 1.04
CA GLU A 90 -27.78 -4.00 1.34
C GLU A 90 -26.49 -3.55 0.63
N PHE A 91 -25.45 -4.39 0.67
CA PHE A 91 -24.20 -4.12 -0.03
C PHE A 91 -24.36 -4.14 -1.55
N ALA A 92 -25.23 -5.00 -2.08
CA ALA A 92 -25.50 -5.07 -3.52
C ALA A 92 -26.26 -3.83 -4.00
N GLU A 93 -27.22 -3.31 -3.23
CA GLU A 93 -27.93 -2.06 -3.52
C GLU A 93 -26.94 -0.89 -3.55
N THR A 94 -26.10 -0.76 -2.52
CA THR A 94 -25.06 0.28 -2.46
C THR A 94 -24.10 0.20 -3.65
N LEU A 95 -23.66 -1.01 -4.01
CA LEU A 95 -22.79 -1.24 -5.16
C LEU A 95 -23.49 -0.88 -6.47
N PHE A 96 -24.76 -1.24 -6.61
CA PHE A 96 -25.58 -0.94 -7.78
C PHE A 96 -25.76 0.58 -7.93
N GLU A 97 -26.13 1.31 -6.89
CA GLU A 97 -26.27 2.77 -6.92
C GLU A 97 -25.00 3.46 -7.41
N ARG A 98 -23.83 3.02 -6.91
CA ARG A 98 -22.52 3.54 -7.33
C ARG A 98 -22.17 3.24 -8.79
N ARG A 99 -22.71 2.16 -9.36
CA ARG A 99 -22.23 1.56 -10.62
C ARG A 99 -23.30 1.39 -11.70
N ALA A 100 -24.55 1.77 -11.46
CA ALA A 100 -25.66 1.62 -12.40
C ALA A 100 -25.36 2.33 -13.73
N ARG A 101 -24.85 3.56 -13.66
CA ARG A 101 -24.41 4.34 -14.84
C ARG A 101 -23.10 3.86 -15.49
N ARG A 102 -22.53 2.77 -14.97
CA ARG A 102 -21.36 2.08 -15.51
C ARG A 102 -21.70 0.64 -15.94
N GLY A 103 -22.98 0.37 -16.19
CA GLY A 103 -23.48 -0.86 -16.78
C GLY A 103 -23.66 -2.03 -15.82
N LEU A 104 -23.45 -1.85 -14.50
CA LEU A 104 -23.68 -2.92 -13.53
C LEU A 104 -25.19 -3.05 -13.25
N THR A 105 -25.74 -4.24 -13.43
CA THR A 105 -27.12 -4.56 -13.04
C THR A 105 -27.22 -4.95 -11.57
N LEU A 106 -28.40 -4.83 -10.97
CA LEU A 106 -28.62 -5.27 -9.57
C LEU A 106 -28.36 -6.77 -9.40
N ALA A 107 -28.75 -7.60 -10.37
CA ALA A 107 -28.50 -9.04 -10.34
C ALA A 107 -26.99 -9.36 -10.34
N GLU A 108 -26.19 -8.67 -11.16
CA GLU A 108 -24.74 -8.81 -11.15
C GLU A 108 -24.12 -8.30 -9.85
N ALA A 109 -24.65 -7.21 -9.27
CA ALA A 109 -24.21 -6.73 -7.96
C ALA A 109 -24.42 -7.81 -6.90
N GLN A 110 -25.63 -8.37 -6.80
CA GLN A 110 -25.94 -9.47 -5.88
C GLN A 110 -25.04 -10.69 -6.09
N TRP A 111 -24.77 -11.05 -7.36
CA TRP A 111 -23.83 -12.14 -7.68
C TRP A 111 -22.41 -11.83 -7.22
N ASN A 112 -21.94 -10.60 -7.43
CA ASN A 112 -20.60 -10.20 -7.01
C ASN A 112 -20.43 -10.28 -5.49
N LEU A 113 -21.48 -10.04 -4.69
CA LEU A 113 -21.41 -10.12 -3.23
C LEU A 113 -21.28 -11.54 -2.66
N TYR A 114 -21.33 -12.59 -3.50
CA TYR A 114 -20.86 -13.93 -3.10
C TYR A 114 -19.34 -14.06 -3.08
N LYS A 115 -18.63 -13.19 -3.80
CA LYS A 115 -17.16 -13.19 -3.86
C LYS A 115 -16.63 -12.51 -2.59
N PRO A 116 -15.73 -13.15 -1.82
CA PRO A 116 -15.20 -12.58 -0.58
C PRO A 116 -14.61 -11.18 -0.74
N VAL A 117 -13.96 -10.88 -1.86
CA VAL A 117 -13.33 -9.57 -2.11
C VAL A 117 -14.36 -8.45 -2.19
N TYR A 118 -15.48 -8.66 -2.89
CA TYR A 118 -16.56 -7.65 -2.93
C TYR A 118 -17.20 -7.50 -1.56
N PHE A 119 -17.45 -8.60 -0.86
CA PHE A 119 -18.04 -8.57 0.47
C PHE A 119 -17.14 -7.83 1.47
N ALA A 120 -15.84 -8.14 1.51
CA ALA A 120 -14.83 -7.45 2.33
C ALA A 120 -14.77 -5.95 2.03
N ALA A 121 -14.71 -5.58 0.74
CA ALA A 121 -14.70 -4.18 0.35
C ALA A 121 -16.01 -3.49 0.75
N SER A 122 -17.15 -4.18 0.70
CA SER A 122 -18.43 -3.62 1.13
C SER A 122 -18.54 -3.48 2.65
N MET A 123 -17.99 -4.42 3.43
CA MET A 123 -17.86 -4.28 4.89
C MET A 123 -17.07 -3.01 5.24
N LEU A 124 -15.92 -2.81 4.59
CA LEU A 124 -15.12 -1.60 4.75
C LEU A 124 -15.90 -0.36 4.31
N ALA A 125 -16.63 -0.41 3.20
CA ALA A 125 -17.47 0.71 2.74
C ALA A 125 -18.55 1.09 3.76
N ALA A 126 -19.19 0.10 4.37
CA ALA A 126 -20.25 0.24 5.37
C ALA A 126 -19.74 0.64 6.77
N GLY A 127 -18.42 0.62 7.00
CA GLY A 127 -17.83 0.93 8.31
C GLY A 127 -17.87 -0.26 9.29
N GLU A 128 -18.08 -1.47 8.78
CA GLU A 128 -17.99 -2.70 9.58
C GLU A 128 -16.55 -3.19 9.77
N ALA A 129 -15.61 -2.61 9.01
CA ALA A 129 -14.17 -2.80 9.15
C ALA A 129 -13.47 -1.45 8.90
N ASP A 130 -12.27 -1.30 9.46
CA ASP A 130 -11.45 -0.09 9.38
C ASP A 130 -10.41 -0.15 8.26
N ALA A 131 -10.01 -1.37 7.86
CA ALA A 131 -9.15 -1.63 6.71
C ALA A 131 -9.43 -3.00 6.08
N MET A 132 -8.99 -3.18 4.83
CA MET A 132 -9.07 -4.44 4.11
C MET A 132 -7.70 -4.89 3.61
N VAL A 133 -7.40 -6.17 3.79
CA VAL A 133 -6.21 -6.83 3.21
C VAL A 133 -6.66 -8.08 2.44
N ALA A 134 -6.26 -8.19 1.18
CA ALA A 134 -6.67 -9.31 0.31
C ALA A 134 -5.62 -9.66 -0.75
N GLY A 135 -5.77 -10.79 -1.43
CA GLY A 135 -5.06 -11.10 -2.67
C GLY A 135 -3.97 -12.16 -2.61
N ILE A 136 -3.79 -12.83 -1.47
CA ILE A 136 -2.75 -13.86 -1.29
C ILE A 136 -2.86 -15.03 -2.29
N GLU A 137 -4.06 -15.28 -2.84
CA GLU A 137 -4.36 -16.36 -3.79
C GLU A 137 -4.76 -15.87 -5.20
N ALA A 138 -4.91 -14.57 -5.42
CA ALA A 138 -5.51 -14.01 -6.63
C ALA A 138 -4.52 -13.14 -7.43
N ASN A 139 -4.82 -12.86 -8.70
CA ASN A 139 -4.01 -11.90 -9.44
C ASN A 139 -4.29 -10.50 -8.89
N TYR A 140 -3.28 -9.62 -8.88
CA TYR A 140 -3.43 -8.26 -8.35
C TYR A 140 -4.62 -7.51 -8.98
N ALA A 141 -4.79 -7.63 -10.30
CA ALA A 141 -5.89 -7.00 -11.03
C ALA A 141 -7.27 -7.55 -10.65
N GLU A 142 -7.37 -8.83 -10.26
CA GLU A 142 -8.62 -9.47 -9.82
C GLU A 142 -9.09 -8.96 -8.46
N ILE A 143 -8.18 -8.44 -7.63
CA ILE A 143 -8.48 -7.84 -6.34
C ILE A 143 -8.69 -6.32 -6.47
N LEU A 144 -7.82 -5.67 -7.25
CA LEU A 144 -7.86 -4.21 -7.42
C LEU A 144 -9.17 -3.74 -8.05
N ARG A 145 -9.65 -4.44 -9.08
CA ARG A 145 -10.87 -4.04 -9.80
C ARG A 145 -12.13 -4.07 -8.91
N PRO A 146 -12.47 -5.16 -8.20
CA PRO A 146 -13.58 -5.17 -7.25
C PRO A 146 -13.48 -4.07 -6.21
N THR A 147 -12.29 -3.89 -5.63
CA THR A 147 -12.06 -2.89 -4.60
C THR A 147 -12.29 -1.46 -5.12
N LEU A 148 -11.80 -1.14 -6.32
CA LEU A 148 -12.07 0.15 -6.98
C LEU A 148 -13.55 0.35 -7.33
N GLN A 149 -14.30 -0.73 -7.61
CA GLN A 149 -15.72 -0.63 -7.88
C GLN A 149 -16.54 -0.32 -6.62
N VAL A 150 -16.14 -0.91 -5.48
CA VAL A 150 -16.86 -0.76 -4.21
C VAL A 150 -16.40 0.49 -3.46
N ILE A 151 -15.11 0.61 -3.17
CA ILE A 151 -14.53 1.71 -2.36
C ILE A 151 -14.33 2.97 -3.19
N GLY A 152 -13.74 2.83 -4.38
CA GLY A 152 -13.35 3.96 -5.21
C GLY A 152 -12.04 4.62 -4.79
N LYS A 153 -11.69 5.70 -5.49
CA LYS A 153 -10.52 6.54 -5.22
C LYS A 153 -10.89 7.64 -4.24
N ALA A 154 -9.91 8.15 -3.49
CA ALA A 154 -10.09 9.34 -2.67
C ALA A 154 -10.43 10.56 -3.54
N ASP A 155 -11.02 11.59 -2.92
CA ASP A 155 -11.35 12.83 -3.60
C ASP A 155 -10.09 13.53 -4.13
N GLY A 156 -10.18 14.13 -5.32
CA GLY A 156 -9.04 14.74 -6.00
C GLY A 156 -8.03 13.74 -6.59
N VAL A 157 -8.14 12.44 -6.29
CA VAL A 157 -7.21 11.42 -6.82
C VAL A 157 -7.63 10.95 -8.21
N SER A 158 -6.77 11.14 -9.21
CA SER A 158 -7.01 10.68 -10.59
C SER A 158 -6.76 9.18 -10.75
N LYS A 159 -5.67 8.66 -10.18
CA LYS A 159 -5.29 7.24 -10.21
C LYS A 159 -4.71 6.81 -8.88
N VAL A 160 -4.89 5.53 -8.58
CA VAL A 160 -4.23 4.86 -7.45
C VAL A 160 -2.82 4.47 -7.86
N SER A 161 -1.93 4.35 -6.88
CA SER A 161 -0.53 3.99 -7.08
C SER A 161 -0.12 2.97 -6.03
N GLY A 162 0.91 2.16 -6.30
CA GLY A 162 1.45 1.26 -5.29
C GLY A 162 2.92 1.55 -5.03
N LEU A 163 3.29 1.56 -3.76
CA LEU A 163 4.68 1.73 -3.32
C LEU A 163 5.19 0.51 -2.58
N TYR A 164 6.51 0.32 -2.61
CA TYR A 164 7.21 -0.54 -1.66
C TYR A 164 8.08 0.30 -0.74
N MET A 165 8.15 -0.13 0.51
CA MET A 165 9.12 0.36 1.48
C MET A 165 10.28 -0.63 1.54
N LEU A 166 11.50 -0.15 1.37
CA LEU A 166 12.73 -0.95 1.39
C LEU A 166 13.53 -0.54 2.62
N ALA A 167 13.65 -1.45 3.58
CA ALA A 167 14.46 -1.26 4.77
C ALA A 167 15.81 -1.97 4.60
N PHE A 168 16.88 -1.19 4.59
CA PHE A 168 18.25 -1.72 4.61
C PHE A 168 18.87 -1.55 6.00
N PRO A 169 19.78 -2.47 6.41
CA PRO A 169 20.57 -2.27 7.61
C PRO A 169 21.33 -0.94 7.57
N GLY A 170 21.22 -0.14 8.65
CA GLY A 170 21.95 1.12 8.79
C GLY A 170 21.51 2.26 7.87
N ARG A 171 20.40 2.13 7.14
CA ARG A 171 19.86 3.20 6.26
C ARG A 171 18.46 3.64 6.67
N GLU A 172 18.11 4.85 6.24
CA GLU A 172 16.73 5.32 6.22
C GLU A 172 15.86 4.43 5.32
N LEU A 173 14.57 4.40 5.62
CA LEU A 173 13.57 3.70 4.80
C LEU A 173 13.51 4.37 3.43
N LEU A 174 13.61 3.58 2.37
CA LEU A 174 13.40 4.06 1.00
C LEU A 174 12.00 3.68 0.52
N LEU A 175 11.28 4.63 -0.08
CA LEU A 175 9.97 4.40 -0.68
C LEU A 175 10.11 4.44 -2.20
N PHE A 176 9.69 3.36 -2.87
CA PHE A 176 9.72 3.25 -4.33
C PHE A 176 8.30 3.32 -4.86
N ALA A 177 8.01 4.26 -5.77
CA ALA A 177 6.67 4.43 -6.36
C ALA A 177 6.75 4.80 -7.87
N ASP A 178 5.82 4.50 -8.75
CA ASP A 178 4.82 3.44 -8.66
C ASP A 178 5.43 2.12 -9.13
N THR A 179 5.23 1.09 -8.33
CA THR A 179 5.85 -0.24 -8.49
C THR A 179 4.87 -1.32 -8.89
N THR A 180 3.56 -1.00 -8.97
CA THR A 180 2.52 -2.03 -9.20
C THR A 180 1.32 -1.65 -10.07
N VAL A 181 0.95 -0.37 -10.20
CA VAL A 181 -0.34 -0.01 -10.83
C VAL A 181 -0.18 0.61 -12.22
N ASN A 182 0.60 1.69 -12.34
CA ASN A 182 0.65 2.51 -13.55
C ASN A 182 1.84 2.12 -14.44
N ILE A 183 1.57 1.52 -15.61
CA ILE A 183 2.59 0.98 -16.53
C ILE A 183 3.49 2.09 -17.11
N ASP A 184 2.86 3.11 -17.68
CA ASP A 184 3.49 4.24 -18.37
C ASP A 184 2.73 5.53 -18.02
N PRO A 185 2.89 6.05 -16.78
CA PRO A 185 2.17 7.22 -16.31
C PRO A 185 2.65 8.50 -17.02
N GLY A 186 1.71 9.34 -17.46
CA GLY A 186 2.01 10.69 -17.91
C GLY A 186 2.33 11.65 -16.75
N PRO A 187 2.76 12.89 -17.05
CA PRO A 187 3.23 13.86 -16.05
C PRO A 187 2.27 14.12 -14.89
N GLU A 188 0.97 14.23 -15.17
CA GLU A 188 -0.06 14.47 -14.14
C GLU A 188 -0.24 13.26 -13.22
N THR A 189 -0.13 12.04 -13.78
CA THR A 189 -0.15 10.81 -12.98
C THR A 189 1.11 10.71 -12.12
N LEU A 190 2.27 11.06 -12.67
CA LEU A 190 3.54 11.09 -11.94
C LEU A 190 3.52 12.12 -10.80
N ARG A 191 2.95 13.30 -11.03
CA ARG A 191 2.67 14.29 -9.98
C ARG A 191 1.83 13.68 -8.87
N ASP A 192 0.71 13.05 -9.20
CA ASP A 192 -0.18 12.45 -8.22
C ASP A 192 0.53 11.34 -7.42
N ILE A 193 1.35 10.52 -8.07
CA ILE A 193 2.17 9.48 -7.41
C ILE A 193 3.14 10.11 -6.41
N ALA A 194 3.85 11.18 -6.80
CA ALA A 194 4.81 11.86 -5.94
C ALA A 194 4.13 12.47 -4.71
N LEU A 195 3.03 13.20 -4.90
CA LEU A 195 2.26 13.83 -3.81
C LEU A 195 1.65 12.79 -2.87
N GLN A 196 1.09 11.70 -3.40
CA GLN A 196 0.54 10.60 -2.60
C GLN A 196 1.64 9.93 -1.76
N THR A 197 2.79 9.66 -2.37
CA THR A 197 3.92 9.01 -1.70
C THR A 197 4.52 9.90 -0.61
N ALA A 198 4.68 11.20 -0.89
CA ALA A 198 5.13 12.18 0.09
C ALA A 198 4.16 12.32 1.27
N THR A 199 2.85 12.32 0.99
CA THR A 199 1.81 12.36 2.02
C THR A 199 1.87 11.10 2.90
N PHE A 200 2.01 9.92 2.30
CA PHE A 200 2.17 8.67 3.05
C PHE A 200 3.45 8.67 3.90
N ALA A 201 4.58 9.15 3.37
CA ALA A 201 5.83 9.27 4.11
C ALA A 201 5.67 10.16 5.36
N ARG A 202 5.00 11.31 5.23
CA ARG A 202 4.69 12.20 6.37
C ARG A 202 3.86 11.46 7.43
N TYR A 203 2.88 10.65 7.04
CA TYR A 203 2.05 9.88 7.98
C TYR A 203 2.85 8.86 8.80
N ILE A 204 3.86 8.25 8.20
CA ILE A 204 4.75 7.32 8.91
C ILE A 204 5.93 8.00 9.59
N GLY A 205 5.88 9.33 9.74
CA GLY A 205 6.88 10.14 10.46
C GLY A 205 8.18 10.38 9.68
N ILE A 206 8.16 10.21 8.35
CA ILE A 206 9.31 10.43 7.48
C ILE A 206 9.16 11.78 6.78
N GLN A 207 10.17 12.64 6.91
CA GLN A 207 10.25 13.87 6.12
C GLN A 207 10.54 13.52 4.65
N PRO A 208 9.63 13.81 3.71
CA PRO A 208 9.78 13.37 2.33
C PRO A 208 10.86 14.17 1.59
N ARG A 209 11.76 13.44 0.92
CA ARG A 209 12.74 13.96 -0.04
C ARG A 209 12.62 13.16 -1.32
N VAL A 210 11.96 13.75 -2.31
CA VAL A 210 11.47 13.06 -3.51
C VAL A 210 12.43 13.29 -4.67
N ALA A 211 12.94 12.20 -5.24
CA ALA A 211 13.61 12.22 -6.53
C ALA A 211 12.71 11.61 -7.60
N MET A 212 12.48 12.38 -8.68
CA MET A 212 11.86 11.87 -9.90
C MET A 212 12.95 11.17 -10.72
N VAL A 213 12.98 9.83 -10.68
CA VAL A 213 14.07 9.02 -11.20
C VAL A 213 13.89 8.70 -12.70
N SER A 214 14.94 8.95 -13.48
CA SER A 214 15.06 8.66 -14.91
C SER A 214 16.45 8.08 -15.21
N PHE A 215 16.73 7.77 -16.48
CA PHE A 215 18.07 7.43 -16.94
C PHE A 215 18.94 8.66 -17.28
N SER A 216 18.38 9.87 -17.19
CA SER A 216 19.06 11.15 -17.42
C SER A 216 19.12 11.99 -16.13
N ASN A 217 20.10 12.89 -16.04
CA ASN A 217 20.19 13.92 -15.01
C ASN A 217 19.92 15.28 -15.65
N PHE A 218 18.84 15.95 -15.25
CA PHE A 218 18.53 17.34 -15.59
C PHE A 218 18.72 17.66 -17.07
N SER A 219 18.10 16.85 -17.94
CA SER A 219 18.15 16.94 -19.40
C SER A 219 19.52 16.66 -20.04
N SER A 220 20.42 15.94 -19.36
CA SER A 220 21.67 15.43 -19.96
C SER A 220 21.43 14.58 -21.21
N ASN A 221 20.26 13.96 -21.33
CA ASN A 221 19.80 13.24 -22.50
C ASN A 221 18.31 13.58 -22.74
N SER A 222 18.06 14.31 -23.83
CA SER A 222 16.71 14.74 -24.20
C SER A 222 15.94 13.58 -24.83
N HIS A 223 15.16 12.90 -23.99
CA HIS A 223 14.22 11.87 -24.39
C HIS A 223 12.83 12.18 -23.84
N GLU A 224 11.80 11.62 -24.47
CA GLU A 224 10.41 11.85 -24.07
C GLU A 224 10.16 11.49 -22.60
N GLU A 225 10.69 10.36 -22.15
CA GLU A 225 10.58 9.91 -20.75
C GLU A 225 11.22 10.90 -19.76
N SER A 226 12.39 11.45 -20.07
CA SER A 226 13.04 12.47 -19.24
C SER A 226 12.23 13.76 -19.18
N ARG A 227 11.68 14.20 -20.33
CA ARG A 227 10.80 15.39 -20.39
C ARG A 227 9.53 15.23 -19.57
N GLN A 228 8.93 14.03 -19.58
CA GLN A 228 7.74 13.76 -18.78
C GLN A 228 8.03 13.82 -17.28
N MET A 229 9.17 13.29 -16.86
CA MET A 229 9.62 13.39 -15.46
C MET A 229 9.91 14.82 -15.04
N ALA A 230 10.61 15.61 -15.89
CA ALA A 230 10.85 17.03 -15.64
C ALA A 230 9.54 17.83 -15.54
N ALA A 231 8.58 17.60 -16.46
CA ALA A 231 7.27 18.22 -16.40
C ALA A 231 6.51 17.85 -15.12
N ALA A 232 6.61 16.60 -14.66
CA ALA A 232 6.00 16.17 -13.41
C ALA A 232 6.60 16.88 -12.19
N VAL A 233 7.92 17.16 -12.17
CA VAL A 233 8.56 17.94 -11.08
C VAL A 233 7.93 19.33 -10.97
N GLU A 234 7.75 20.04 -12.08
CA GLU A 234 7.15 21.38 -12.08
C GLU A 234 5.69 21.34 -11.60
N LEU A 235 4.91 20.37 -12.08
CA LEU A 235 3.53 20.17 -11.63
C LEU A 235 3.41 19.86 -10.12
N VAL A 236 4.39 19.15 -9.55
CA VAL A 236 4.43 18.91 -8.10
C VAL A 236 4.79 20.19 -7.35
N ARG A 237 5.77 20.97 -7.85
CA ARG A 237 6.18 22.24 -7.24
C ARG A 237 5.06 23.27 -7.22
N GLU A 238 4.21 23.29 -8.24
CA GLU A 238 3.01 24.12 -8.27
C GLU A 238 1.98 23.69 -7.23
N ALA A 239 1.83 22.38 -7.01
CA ALA A 239 0.82 21.82 -6.11
C ALA A 239 1.24 21.81 -4.62
N ASP A 240 2.52 21.56 -4.32
CA ASP A 240 3.11 21.57 -2.98
C ASP A 240 4.50 22.25 -3.05
N PRO A 241 4.56 23.59 -2.97
CA PRO A 241 5.82 24.34 -3.08
C PRO A 241 6.84 24.04 -1.97
N GLU A 242 6.37 23.54 -0.82
CA GLU A 242 7.20 23.21 0.35
C GLU A 242 7.80 21.80 0.26
N LEU A 243 7.24 20.93 -0.59
CA LEU A 243 7.77 19.58 -0.79
C LEU A 243 9.18 19.64 -1.37
N GLU A 244 10.10 18.95 -0.69
CA GLU A 244 11.45 18.74 -1.19
C GLU A 244 11.41 17.73 -2.35
N ILE A 245 11.41 18.24 -3.57
CA ILE A 245 11.37 17.46 -4.79
C ILE A 245 12.33 17.99 -5.86
N ASP A 246 12.98 17.06 -6.54
CA ASP A 246 13.83 17.38 -7.67
C ASP A 246 13.93 16.25 -8.71
N GLY A 247 14.48 16.57 -9.86
CA GLY A 247 14.67 15.67 -10.99
C GLY A 247 14.35 16.33 -12.34
N GLU A 248 14.35 15.58 -13.43
CA GLU A 248 14.63 14.15 -13.50
C GLU A 248 16.11 13.83 -13.22
N MET A 249 16.38 12.72 -12.52
CA MET A 249 17.75 12.32 -12.21
C MET A 249 17.96 10.81 -12.17
N GLN A 250 19.19 10.36 -12.34
CA GLN A 250 19.58 8.98 -12.19
C GLN A 250 19.51 8.52 -10.73
N ALA A 251 19.27 7.23 -10.53
CA ALA A 251 19.10 6.65 -9.20
C ALA A 251 20.37 6.80 -8.33
N ASP A 252 21.56 6.69 -8.93
CA ASP A 252 22.83 6.89 -8.21
C ASP A 252 23.00 8.34 -7.74
N THR A 253 22.64 9.30 -8.60
CA THR A 253 22.59 10.73 -8.24
C THR A 253 21.60 11.00 -7.11
N ALA A 254 20.40 10.41 -7.16
CA ALA A 254 19.35 10.63 -6.17
C ALA A 254 19.74 10.16 -4.74
N ILE A 255 20.50 9.07 -4.65
CA ILE A 255 20.88 8.47 -3.35
C ILE A 255 22.21 9.00 -2.81
N ASP A 256 23.05 9.62 -3.63
CA ASP A 256 24.34 10.20 -3.23
C ASP A 256 24.24 11.73 -3.14
N ALA A 257 23.88 12.23 -1.96
CA ALA A 257 23.69 13.65 -1.71
C ALA A 257 24.95 14.50 -1.89
N ILE A 258 26.13 13.91 -1.66
CA ILE A 258 27.41 14.61 -1.80
C ILE A 258 27.66 14.85 -3.28
N LYS A 259 27.64 13.78 -4.08
CA LYS A 259 27.80 13.85 -5.54
C LYS A 259 26.74 14.74 -6.17
N LEU A 260 25.49 14.63 -5.74
CA LEU A 260 24.39 15.45 -6.24
C LEU A 260 24.67 16.95 -6.06
N ARG A 261 25.12 17.38 -4.87
CA ARG A 261 25.41 18.80 -4.59
C ARG A 261 26.66 19.32 -5.26
N GLU A 262 27.69 18.49 -5.38
CA GLU A 262 28.93 18.86 -6.06
C GLU A 262 28.69 19.11 -7.55
N VAL A 263 27.89 18.27 -8.20
CA VAL A 263 27.62 18.35 -9.65
C VAL A 263 26.44 19.30 -9.96
N TYR A 264 25.42 19.31 -9.10
CA TYR A 264 24.16 20.06 -9.30
C TYR A 264 23.82 20.91 -8.06
N PRO A 265 24.57 22.00 -7.80
CA PRO A 265 24.42 22.82 -6.59
C PRO A 265 23.07 23.56 -6.50
N PHE A 266 22.32 23.63 -7.61
CA PHE A 266 20.96 24.17 -7.65
C PHE A 266 19.89 23.21 -7.12
N THR A 267 20.26 21.97 -6.78
CA THR A 267 19.29 20.97 -6.33
C THR A 267 18.53 21.43 -5.09
N ARG A 268 17.23 21.11 -5.06
CA ARG A 268 16.38 21.39 -3.88
C ARG A 268 16.56 20.34 -2.79
N LEU A 269 17.23 19.21 -3.07
CA LEU A 269 17.39 18.15 -2.09
C LEU A 269 18.37 18.52 -0.97
N THR A 270 17.88 18.51 0.27
CA THR A 270 18.63 18.80 1.50
C THR A 270 19.42 17.59 2.01
N GLY A 271 19.19 16.41 1.44
CA GLY A 271 19.89 15.17 1.74
C GLY A 271 19.63 14.12 0.68
N PRO A 272 20.02 12.85 0.91
CA PRO A 272 19.75 11.78 -0.04
C PRO A 272 18.25 11.56 -0.14
N ALA A 273 17.75 11.33 -1.34
CA ALA A 273 16.34 11.06 -1.56
C ALA A 273 15.92 9.80 -0.79
N ASN A 274 14.79 9.89 -0.08
CA ASN A 274 14.17 8.76 0.60
C ASN A 274 12.89 8.29 -0.10
N ILE A 275 12.43 9.03 -1.12
CA ILE A 275 11.36 8.65 -2.01
C ILE A 275 11.90 8.68 -3.44
N LEU A 276 11.81 7.55 -4.14
CA LEU A 276 12.16 7.42 -5.55
C LEU A 276 10.89 7.18 -6.36
N VAL A 277 10.53 8.15 -7.21
CA VAL A 277 9.40 8.04 -8.12
C VAL A 277 9.92 7.66 -9.51
N PHE A 278 9.50 6.52 -10.03
CA PHE A 278 9.95 5.96 -11.30
C PHE A 278 9.01 6.35 -12.44
N SER A 279 9.59 6.62 -13.60
CA SER A 279 8.89 6.91 -14.86
C SER A 279 8.03 5.75 -15.37
N ARG A 280 8.44 4.49 -15.11
CA ARG A 280 7.81 3.29 -15.64
C ARG A 280 7.73 2.17 -14.61
N LEU A 281 6.64 1.41 -14.68
CA LEU A 281 6.41 0.24 -13.82
C LEU A 281 7.53 -0.80 -13.93
N SER A 282 8.03 -1.04 -15.15
CA SER A 282 9.09 -2.04 -15.38
C SER A 282 10.37 -1.69 -14.63
N ALA A 283 10.80 -0.42 -14.67
CA ALA A 283 11.98 0.04 -13.96
C ALA A 283 11.82 -0.11 -12.45
N ALA A 284 10.69 0.37 -11.91
CA ALA A 284 10.39 0.27 -10.49
C ALA A 284 10.33 -1.18 -10.00
N ASN A 285 9.61 -2.03 -10.75
CA ASN A 285 9.37 -3.43 -10.38
C ASN A 285 10.65 -4.27 -10.41
N VAL A 286 11.48 -4.09 -11.44
CA VAL A 286 12.79 -4.76 -11.53
C VAL A 286 13.71 -4.27 -10.42
N ALA A 287 13.77 -2.96 -10.18
CA ALA A 287 14.67 -2.37 -9.18
C ALA A 287 14.40 -2.91 -7.76
N TYR A 288 13.17 -2.82 -7.25
CA TYR A 288 12.91 -3.27 -5.87
C TYR A 288 13.10 -4.78 -5.71
N LYS A 289 12.79 -5.59 -6.73
CA LYS A 289 12.98 -7.05 -6.68
C LYS A 289 14.45 -7.45 -6.68
N LEU A 290 15.29 -6.73 -7.43
CA LEU A 290 16.73 -6.94 -7.37
C LEU A 290 17.29 -6.52 -6.01
N LEU A 291 16.78 -5.44 -5.41
CA LEU A 291 17.19 -5.00 -4.08
C LEU A 291 16.71 -5.94 -2.95
N ASP A 292 15.51 -6.52 -3.08
CA ASP A 292 15.01 -7.61 -2.23
C ASP A 292 15.95 -8.83 -2.29
N ARG A 293 16.23 -9.32 -3.50
CA ARG A 293 16.91 -10.60 -3.69
C ARG A 293 18.42 -10.55 -3.59
N LEU A 294 19.04 -9.43 -3.97
CA LEU A 294 20.49 -9.27 -4.05
C LEU A 294 20.99 -8.15 -3.13
N GLY A 295 20.17 -7.14 -2.87
CA GLY A 295 20.55 -5.95 -2.10
C GLY A 295 20.42 -6.11 -0.58
N GLY A 296 19.79 -7.18 -0.09
CA GLY A 296 19.56 -7.41 1.34
C GLY A 296 18.53 -6.44 1.96
N ALA A 297 17.62 -5.91 1.15
CA ALA A 297 16.51 -5.10 1.63
C ALA A 297 15.41 -5.99 2.21
N ASP A 298 14.87 -5.63 3.38
CA ASP A 298 13.55 -6.10 3.78
C ASP A 298 12.50 -5.27 3.04
N VAL A 299 11.70 -5.92 2.20
CA VAL A 299 10.71 -5.24 1.35
C VAL A 299 9.32 -5.41 1.91
N ILE A 300 8.60 -4.29 2.07
CA ILE A 300 7.22 -4.26 2.56
C ILE A 300 6.33 -3.60 1.52
N GLY A 301 5.30 -4.32 1.09
CA GLY A 301 4.32 -3.81 0.13
C GLY A 301 3.71 -4.91 -0.74
N PRO A 302 2.98 -4.51 -1.80
CA PRO A 302 2.76 -3.12 -2.19
C PRO A 302 1.75 -2.44 -1.26
N VAL A 303 2.06 -1.23 -0.82
CA VAL A 303 1.11 -0.35 -0.13
C VAL A 303 0.35 0.43 -1.19
N LEU A 304 -0.97 0.25 -1.25
CA LEU A 304 -1.83 0.89 -2.24
C LEU A 304 -2.28 2.27 -1.74
N LEU A 305 -1.96 3.31 -2.49
CA LEU A 305 -2.29 4.69 -2.20
C LEU A 305 -3.42 5.23 -3.09
N GLY A 306 -4.08 6.28 -2.61
CA GLY A 306 -5.13 6.99 -3.36
C GLY A 306 -6.51 6.35 -3.32
N MET A 307 -6.70 5.29 -2.53
CA MET A 307 -8.02 4.71 -2.25
C MET A 307 -8.81 5.58 -1.26
N ALA A 308 -10.15 5.59 -1.38
CA ALA A 308 -11.02 6.36 -0.47
C ALA A 308 -11.02 5.80 0.96
N LYS A 309 -10.79 4.50 1.12
CA LYS A 309 -10.63 3.82 2.40
C LYS A 309 -9.37 2.94 2.40
N PRO A 310 -8.81 2.55 3.55
CA PRO A 310 -7.59 1.75 3.65
C PRO A 310 -7.78 0.35 3.05
N VAL A 311 -7.19 0.12 1.88
CA VAL A 311 -7.20 -1.19 1.22
C VAL A 311 -5.80 -1.50 0.73
N HIS A 312 -5.27 -2.67 1.09
CA HIS A 312 -3.99 -3.14 0.59
C HIS A 312 -4.10 -4.54 0.00
N ILE A 313 -3.28 -4.80 -1.00
CA ILE A 313 -3.36 -6.02 -1.81
C ILE A 313 -2.04 -6.77 -1.69
N LEU A 314 -2.11 -7.97 -1.15
CA LEU A 314 -0.98 -8.87 -0.99
C LEU A 314 -0.49 -9.41 -2.33
N GLN A 315 0.79 -9.73 -2.41
CA GLN A 315 1.32 -10.56 -3.49
C GLN A 315 1.02 -12.03 -3.24
N ARG A 316 0.85 -12.78 -4.35
CA ARG A 316 0.72 -14.23 -4.30
C ARG A 316 1.90 -14.86 -3.60
N GLY A 317 1.60 -15.76 -2.66
CA GLY A 317 2.64 -16.54 -1.98
C GLY A 317 3.52 -15.74 -1.01
N CYS A 318 3.10 -14.53 -0.61
CA CYS A 318 3.75 -13.78 0.46
C CYS A 318 3.78 -14.57 1.79
N SER A 319 4.75 -14.26 2.64
CA SER A 319 4.96 -14.89 3.93
C SER A 319 3.95 -14.41 4.99
N VAL A 320 3.88 -15.11 6.13
CA VAL A 320 3.11 -14.64 7.29
C VAL A 320 3.57 -13.26 7.74
N GLN A 321 4.89 -13.02 7.73
CA GLN A 321 5.45 -11.73 8.13
C GLN A 321 5.04 -10.61 7.18
N ASP A 322 4.96 -10.87 5.87
CA ASP A 322 4.50 -9.87 4.89
C ASP A 322 3.04 -9.47 5.14
N ILE A 323 2.19 -10.44 5.49
CA ILE A 323 0.78 -10.19 5.85
C ILE A 323 0.71 -9.31 7.10
N ILE A 324 1.49 -9.62 8.14
CA ILE A 324 1.54 -8.84 9.38
C ILE A 324 2.03 -7.42 9.10
N ASN A 325 3.12 -7.27 8.33
CA ASN A 325 3.70 -5.98 7.99
C ASN A 325 2.70 -5.11 7.21
N LEU A 326 2.07 -5.67 6.16
CA LEU A 326 1.11 -4.92 5.35
C LEU A 326 -0.17 -4.59 6.13
N SER A 327 -0.62 -5.48 7.01
CA SER A 327 -1.78 -5.23 7.89
C SER A 327 -1.47 -4.15 8.94
N THR A 328 -0.23 -4.11 9.44
CA THR A 328 0.24 -3.03 10.32
C THR A 328 0.18 -1.69 9.59
N VAL A 329 0.65 -1.64 8.33
CA VAL A 329 0.53 -0.43 7.50
C VAL A 329 -0.94 -0.06 7.27
N ALA A 330 -1.82 -1.05 7.02
CA ALA A 330 -3.25 -0.82 6.83
C ALA A 330 -3.91 -0.19 8.07
N ALA A 331 -3.53 -0.66 9.26
CA ALA A 331 -4.00 -0.09 10.53
C ALA A 331 -3.49 1.35 10.73
N VAL A 332 -2.23 1.65 10.39
CA VAL A 332 -1.69 3.02 10.44
C VAL A 332 -2.42 3.94 9.46
N ASP A 333 -2.64 3.50 8.21
CA ASP A 333 -3.40 4.25 7.20
C ASP A 333 -4.82 4.56 7.70
N SER A 334 -5.48 3.59 8.34
CA SER A 334 -6.80 3.79 8.95
C SER A 334 -6.79 4.82 10.08
N GLN A 335 -5.85 4.70 11.03
CA GLN A 335 -5.71 5.65 12.14
C GLN A 335 -5.41 7.08 11.66
N ALA A 336 -4.55 7.22 10.65
CA ALA A 336 -4.19 8.53 10.10
C ALA A 336 -5.40 9.26 9.51
N ARG A 337 -6.29 8.53 8.81
CA ARG A 337 -7.50 9.08 8.20
C ARG A 337 -8.59 9.44 9.20
N ASN A 338 -8.71 8.69 10.30
CA ASN A 338 -9.70 8.99 11.33
C ASN A 338 -9.33 10.22 12.19
N ASN A 339 -8.07 10.67 12.13
CA ASN A 339 -7.58 11.86 12.83
C ASN A 339 -7.63 13.14 11.97
N GLN A 340 -8.14 13.06 10.72
CA GLN A 340 -8.35 14.19 9.80
C GLN A 340 -9.82 14.61 9.79
#